data_AF-A0A7S1KXE4-F1
#
_entry.id   AF-A0A7S1KXE4-F1
#
_cell.length_a   1.000
_cell.length_b   1.000
_cell.length_c   1.000
_cell.angle_alpha   90.00
_cell.angle_beta   90.00
_cell.angle_gamma   90.00
#
_symmetry.space_group_name_H-M   'P 1'
#
loop_
_entity.id
_entity.type
_entity.pdbx_description
1 polymer ?
#
loop_
_entity_poly.entity_id
_entity_poly.type
_entity_poly.pdbx_seq_one_letter_code
_entity_poly.pdbx_strand_id
1 'polypeptide(L)'
;GATMREVKEALAAKLGRPDVAKKGRLVRKVGDSGAFTSFTDAEKLGSRRALLMMGVDDLSPGADAEPERKPEPKPEPVELTLEQAMAMQRELLEGFSAEDFQARLRELHATQVKGTRPFNLERQKLFLSVQSGVLPRYGFEGSQRGVFHMMQAMGGFNGNPDFDSLGFLLNQVLGLLEAPE
;
A
#
# COMPACT_ATOMS: atom_id res chain seq x y z
N GLY A 1 2.91 12.35 17.02
CA GLY A 1 1.88 11.30 17.03
C GLY A 1 0.59 11.88 17.57
N ALA A 2 -0.56 11.41 17.05
CA ALA A 2 -1.88 11.88 17.45
C ALA A 2 -2.16 11.63 18.94
N THR A 3 -3.08 12.41 19.51
CA THR A 3 -3.59 12.34 20.88
C THR A 3 -4.94 11.62 20.91
N MET A 4 -5.36 11.12 22.07
CA MET A 4 -6.66 10.48 22.22
C MET A 4 -7.83 11.45 21.94
N ARG A 5 -7.65 12.75 22.23
CA ARG A 5 -8.61 13.78 21.81
C ARG A 5 -8.78 13.83 20.30
N GLU A 6 -7.68 13.94 19.55
CA GLU A 6 -7.71 14.01 18.08
C GLU A 6 -8.32 12.73 17.49
N VAL A 7 -8.12 11.57 18.11
CA VAL A 7 -8.77 10.32 17.69
C VAL A 7 -10.29 10.37 17.91
N LYS A 8 -10.75 10.85 19.07
CA LYS A 8 -12.19 11.02 19.34
C LYS A 8 -12.84 12.00 18.37
N GLU A 9 -12.17 13.12 18.10
CA GLU A 9 -12.64 14.14 17.16
C GLU A 9 -12.71 13.59 15.72
N ALA A 10 -11.67 12.87 15.28
CA ALA A 10 -11.66 12.24 13.97
C ALA A 10 -12.76 11.17 13.83
N LEU A 11 -13.01 10.39 14.88
CA LEU A 11 -14.09 9.41 14.89
C LEU A 11 -15.47 10.09 14.85
N ALA A 12 -15.68 11.14 15.65
CA ALA A 12 -16.91 11.92 15.65
C ALA A 12 -17.19 12.57 14.30
N ALA A 13 -16.18 13.14 13.66
CA ALA A 13 -16.29 13.70 12.32
C ALA A 13 -16.63 12.62 11.29
N LYS A 14 -15.91 11.48 11.30
CA LYS A 14 -16.16 10.36 10.39
C LYS A 14 -17.57 9.79 10.52
N LEU A 15 -18.09 9.73 11.74
CA LEU A 15 -19.44 9.23 12.00
C LEU A 15 -20.52 10.31 11.82
N GLY A 16 -20.17 11.58 11.55
CA GLY A 16 -21.16 12.67 11.59
C GLY A 16 -21.86 12.79 12.94
N ARG A 17 -21.17 12.41 14.03
CA ARG A 17 -21.73 12.27 15.38
C ARG A 17 -20.87 13.05 16.39
N PRO A 18 -21.15 14.34 16.60
CA PRO A 18 -20.36 15.18 17.53
C PRO A 18 -20.48 14.71 18.99
N ASP A 19 -21.52 13.95 19.33
CA ASP A 19 -21.69 13.35 20.66
C ASP A 19 -20.60 12.32 20.97
N VAL A 20 -20.03 11.65 19.96
CA VAL A 20 -18.94 10.68 20.15
C VAL A 20 -17.71 11.33 20.76
N ALA A 21 -17.35 12.54 20.35
CA ALA A 21 -16.21 13.27 20.93
C ALA A 21 -16.50 13.77 22.35
N LYS A 22 -17.76 14.14 22.63
CA LYS A 22 -18.19 14.74 23.90
C LYS A 22 -18.43 13.72 25.01
N LYS A 23 -19.09 12.60 24.68
CA LYS A 23 -19.53 11.57 25.63
C LYS A 23 -18.62 10.34 25.62
N GLY A 24 -18.02 10.06 24.47
CA GLY A 24 -17.17 8.89 24.28
C GLY A 24 -15.87 8.96 25.09
N ARG A 25 -15.54 7.85 25.74
CA ARG A 25 -14.29 7.63 26.45
C ARG A 25 -13.54 6.50 25.79
N LEU A 26 -12.32 6.79 25.32
CA LEU A 26 -11.40 5.78 24.86
C LEU A 26 -10.82 5.05 26.07
N VAL A 27 -10.88 3.72 26.07
CA VAL A 27 -10.48 2.89 27.21
C VAL A 27 -9.59 1.73 26.79
N ARG A 28 -8.90 1.15 27.77
CA ARG A 28 -8.17 -0.12 27.65
C ARG A 28 -8.63 -1.08 28.73
N LYS A 29 -8.57 -2.38 28.43
CA LYS A 29 -8.79 -3.44 29.42
C LYS A 29 -7.63 -3.45 30.43
N VAL A 30 -7.94 -3.68 31.70
CA VAL A 30 -6.95 -3.81 32.78
C VAL A 30 -7.15 -5.17 33.45
N GLY A 31 -6.13 -6.02 33.34
CA GLY A 31 -6.18 -7.39 33.85
C GLY A 31 -7.24 -8.27 33.16
N ASP A 32 -7.47 -9.44 33.75
CA ASP A 32 -8.36 -10.45 33.18
C ASP A 32 -9.82 -10.31 33.64
N SER A 33 -10.07 -9.47 34.65
CA SER A 33 -11.37 -9.27 35.30
C SER A 33 -12.40 -8.49 34.47
N GLY A 34 -12.06 -8.08 33.24
CA GLY A 34 -12.95 -7.29 32.41
C GLY A 34 -13.02 -5.80 32.78
N ALA A 35 -12.20 -5.34 33.73
CA ALA A 35 -12.13 -3.93 34.10
C ALA A 35 -11.55 -3.08 32.96
N PHE A 36 -12.04 -1.84 32.84
CA PHE A 36 -11.53 -0.87 31.88
C PHE A 36 -10.98 0.37 32.60
N THR A 37 -9.91 0.95 32.04
CA THR A 37 -9.42 2.28 32.45
C THR A 37 -9.42 3.22 31.26
N SER A 38 -9.78 4.48 31.52
CA SER A 38 -9.87 5.50 30.47
C SER A 38 -8.51 6.10 30.16
N PHE A 39 -8.26 6.32 28.88
CA PHE A 39 -7.17 7.18 28.46
C PHE A 39 -7.53 8.65 28.70
N THR A 40 -6.52 9.47 28.97
CA THR A 40 -6.70 10.92 29.02
C THR A 40 -6.59 11.51 27.63
N ASP A 41 -7.26 12.64 27.39
CA ASP A 41 -7.28 13.31 26.10
C ASP A 41 -5.90 13.75 25.61
N ALA A 42 -4.97 14.04 26.53
CA ALA A 42 -3.60 14.41 26.23
C ALA A 42 -2.68 13.21 25.92
N GLU A 43 -3.09 11.98 26.25
CA GLU A 43 -2.28 10.79 26.02
C GLU A 43 -2.04 10.58 24.52
N LYS A 44 -0.81 10.18 24.16
CA LYS A 44 -0.44 9.90 22.78
C LYS A 44 -0.94 8.52 22.36
N LEU A 45 -1.48 8.45 21.14
CA LEU A 45 -1.93 7.20 20.51
C LEU A 45 -0.81 6.16 20.44
N GLY A 46 0.42 6.59 20.15
CA GLY A 46 1.58 5.71 20.03
C GLY A 46 1.44 4.72 18.87
N SER A 47 1.81 3.46 19.10
CA SER A 47 1.72 2.37 18.12
C SER A 47 0.37 1.65 18.09
N ARG A 48 -0.59 2.08 18.92
CA ARG A 48 -1.87 1.38 19.08
C ARG A 48 -2.70 1.42 17.79
N ARG A 49 -3.26 0.26 17.43
CA ARG A 49 -4.12 0.09 16.25
C ARG A 49 -5.57 -0.24 16.61
N ALA A 50 -5.81 -0.68 17.85
CA ALA A 50 -7.14 -0.96 18.37
C ALA A 50 -7.35 -0.17 19.67
N LEU A 51 -8.52 0.46 19.78
CA LEU A 51 -8.98 1.19 20.96
C LEU A 51 -10.42 0.79 21.22
N LEU A 52 -10.81 0.77 22.50
CA LEU A 52 -12.17 0.53 22.91
C LEU A 52 -12.84 1.86 23.24
N MET A 53 -14.13 1.99 22.96
CA MET A 53 -14.93 3.18 23.26
C MET A 53 -16.07 2.79 24.20
N MET A 54 -16.30 3.61 25.22
CA MET A 54 -17.47 3.50 26.09
C MET A 54 -18.18 4.86 26.22
N GLY A 55 -19.46 4.84 26.61
CA GLY A 55 -20.24 6.06 26.87
C GLY A 55 -20.95 6.64 25.64
N VAL A 56 -21.06 5.87 24.56
CA VAL A 56 -21.88 6.15 23.39
C VAL A 56 -22.77 4.93 23.15
N ASP A 57 -24.00 5.15 22.68
CA ASP A 57 -24.98 4.08 22.49
C ASP A 57 -24.53 3.08 21.41
N ASP A 58 -23.92 3.59 20.35
CA ASP A 58 -23.39 2.83 19.22
C ASP A 58 -22.37 3.68 18.43
N LEU A 59 -21.68 3.04 17.48
CA LEU A 59 -20.72 3.70 16.57
C LEU A 59 -21.22 3.67 15.11
N SER A 60 -22.53 3.62 14.90
CA SER A 60 -23.12 3.70 13.56
C SER A 60 -23.03 5.15 13.04
N PRO A 61 -22.95 5.33 11.71
CA PRO A 61 -22.98 6.65 11.09
C PRO A 61 -24.27 7.41 11.46
N GLY A 62 -24.13 8.69 11.78
CA GLY A 62 -25.24 9.63 11.94
C GLY A 62 -25.75 10.15 10.60
N ALA A 63 -26.85 10.92 10.64
CA ALA A 63 -27.46 11.50 9.43
C ALA A 63 -26.51 12.43 8.64
N ASP A 64 -25.57 13.07 9.34
CA ASP A 64 -24.55 13.96 8.78
C ASP A 64 -23.22 13.25 8.53
N ALA A 65 -23.18 11.92 8.64
CA ALA A 65 -21.97 11.19 8.28
C ALA A 65 -21.64 11.48 6.82
N GLU A 66 -20.39 11.86 6.57
CA GLU A 66 -19.89 11.98 5.20
C GLU A 66 -20.24 10.66 4.49
N PRO A 67 -20.98 10.69 3.36
CA PRO A 67 -21.38 9.47 2.69
C PRO A 67 -20.10 8.67 2.43
N GLU A 68 -20.07 7.42 2.89
CA GLU A 68 -19.00 6.49 2.55
C GLU A 68 -18.76 6.65 1.06
N ARG A 69 -17.53 7.03 0.66
CA ARG A 69 -17.16 7.02 -0.75
C ARG A 69 -17.53 5.63 -1.24
N LYS A 70 -18.57 5.53 -2.07
CA LYS A 70 -18.97 4.27 -2.69
C LYS A 70 -17.68 3.65 -3.21
N PRO A 71 -17.38 2.38 -2.90
CA PRO A 71 -16.23 1.75 -3.52
C PRO A 71 -16.39 1.94 -5.02
N GLU A 72 -15.38 2.55 -5.66
CA GLU A 72 -15.30 2.56 -7.11
C GLU A 72 -15.58 1.13 -7.60
N PRO A 73 -16.36 0.95 -8.67
CA PRO A 73 -16.59 -0.39 -9.21
C PRO A 73 -15.23 -1.06 -9.35
N LYS A 74 -15.06 -2.23 -8.71
CA LYS A 74 -13.83 -3.01 -8.86
C LYS A 74 -13.62 -3.19 -10.36
N PRO A 75 -12.49 -2.74 -10.93
CA PRO A 75 -12.20 -3.05 -12.32
C PRO A 75 -12.26 -4.57 -12.46
N GLU A 76 -12.89 -5.04 -13.53
CA GLU A 76 -12.94 -6.46 -13.84
C GLU A 76 -11.50 -7.01 -13.84
N PRO A 77 -11.24 -8.21 -13.28
CA PRO A 77 -9.91 -8.77 -13.25
C PRO A 77 -9.36 -8.83 -14.67
N VAL A 78 -8.23 -8.17 -14.92
CA VAL A 78 -7.52 -8.31 -16.19
C VAL A 78 -6.94 -9.71 -16.23
N GLU A 79 -7.54 -10.59 -17.02
CA GLU A 79 -7.02 -11.93 -17.27
C GLU A 79 -5.96 -11.86 -18.38
N LEU A 80 -4.70 -12.08 -18.00
CA LEU A 80 -3.61 -12.23 -18.95
C LEU A 80 -3.62 -13.65 -19.51
N THR A 81 -3.19 -13.79 -20.76
CA THR A 81 -2.66 -15.06 -21.28
C THR A 81 -1.18 -15.18 -20.93
N LEU A 82 -0.64 -16.41 -20.97
CA LEU A 82 0.81 -16.63 -20.77
C LEU A 82 1.65 -15.81 -21.77
N GLU A 83 1.22 -15.77 -23.04
CA GLU A 83 1.89 -15.01 -24.08
C GLU A 83 1.94 -13.51 -23.76
N GLN A 84 0.82 -12.93 -23.32
CA GLN A 84 0.77 -11.53 -22.89
C GLN A 84 1.62 -11.26 -21.65
N ALA A 85 1.62 -12.17 -20.68
CA ALA A 85 2.43 -12.02 -19.47
C ALA A 85 3.93 -12.02 -19.79
N MET A 86 4.37 -12.91 -20.69
CA MET A 86 5.75 -12.96 -21.18
C MET A 86 6.10 -11.74 -22.03
N ALA A 87 5.21 -11.30 -22.92
CA ALA A 87 5.40 -10.09 -23.72
C ALA A 87 5.60 -8.86 -22.82
N MET A 88 4.77 -8.73 -21.79
CA MET A 88 4.90 -7.66 -20.81
C MET A 88 6.23 -7.71 -20.05
N GLN A 89 6.66 -8.89 -19.59
CA GLN A 89 7.97 -9.03 -18.94
C GLN A 89 9.13 -8.63 -19.87
N ARG A 90 9.05 -8.93 -21.17
CA ARG A 90 10.06 -8.49 -22.16
C ARG A 90 10.08 -6.98 -22.33
N GLU A 91 8.93 -6.33 -22.46
CA GLU A 91 8.85 -4.86 -22.56
C GLU A 91 9.35 -4.16 -21.28
N LEU A 92 9.00 -4.70 -20.10
CA LEU A 92 9.53 -4.21 -18.83
C LEU A 92 11.05 -4.42 -18.77
N LEU A 93 11.55 -5.58 -19.18
CA LEU A 93 12.98 -5.89 -19.22
C LEU A 93 13.73 -4.93 -20.14
N GLU A 94 13.21 -4.66 -21.34
CA GLU A 94 13.77 -3.67 -22.26
C GLU A 94 13.84 -2.28 -21.60
N GLY A 95 12.73 -1.79 -21.06
CA GLY A 95 12.68 -0.48 -20.42
C GLY A 95 13.58 -0.36 -19.18
N PHE A 96 13.70 -1.43 -18.38
CA PHE A 96 14.60 -1.47 -17.24
C PHE A 96 16.05 -1.69 -17.63
N SER A 97 16.33 -2.23 -18.82
CA SER A 97 17.71 -2.42 -19.31
C SER A 97 18.24 -1.19 -20.06
N ALA A 98 17.39 -0.21 -20.33
CA ALA A 98 17.77 1.04 -20.98
C ALA A 98 18.90 1.76 -20.21
N GLU A 99 19.86 2.32 -20.94
CA GLU A 99 21.08 2.90 -20.38
C GLU A 99 20.77 4.06 -19.41
N ASP A 100 19.81 4.91 -19.76
CA ASP A 100 19.38 6.06 -18.97
C ASP A 100 18.70 5.63 -17.66
N PHE A 101 17.85 4.59 -17.71
CA PHE A 101 17.26 3.99 -16.52
C PHE A 101 18.33 3.41 -15.60
N GLN A 102 19.24 2.61 -16.15
CA GLN A 102 20.31 1.98 -15.39
C GLN A 102 21.30 2.99 -14.81
N ALA A 103 21.57 4.10 -15.50
CA ALA A 103 22.36 5.20 -14.96
C ALA A 103 21.71 5.82 -13.72
N ARG A 104 20.39 6.11 -13.78
CA ARG A 104 19.63 6.64 -12.64
C ARG A 104 19.54 5.65 -11.48
N LEU A 105 19.40 4.36 -11.78
CA LEU A 105 19.36 3.32 -10.74
C LEU A 105 20.71 3.21 -10.00
N ARG A 106 21.82 3.27 -10.74
CA ARG A 106 23.17 3.31 -10.16
C ARG A 106 23.39 4.56 -9.31
N GLU A 107 22.98 5.73 -9.80
CA GLU A 107 23.07 6.99 -9.05
C GLU A 107 22.26 6.92 -7.74
N LEU A 108 21.05 6.37 -7.79
CA LEU A 108 20.22 6.17 -6.60
C LEU A 108 20.90 5.25 -5.59
N HIS A 109 21.52 4.15 -6.05
CA HIS A 109 22.26 3.23 -5.19
C HIS A 109 23.54 3.85 -4.60
N ALA A 110 24.19 4.77 -5.32
CA ALA A 110 25.40 5.45 -4.85
C ALA A 110 25.11 6.58 -3.85
N THR A 111 23.98 7.27 -4.01
CA THR A 111 23.65 8.48 -3.23
C THR A 111 22.78 8.20 -2.01
N GLN A 112 22.10 7.06 -1.96
CA GLN A 112 21.17 6.74 -0.88
C GLN A 112 21.40 5.36 -0.29
N VAL A 113 21.22 5.25 1.04
CA VAL A 113 21.35 3.98 1.76
C VAL A 113 20.16 3.08 1.42
N LYS A 114 20.46 1.89 0.87
CA LYS A 114 19.49 0.84 0.53
C LYS A 114 18.57 0.54 1.72
N GLY A 115 17.27 0.42 1.45
CA GLY A 115 16.24 0.08 2.44
C GLY A 115 15.72 1.26 3.27
N THR A 116 16.31 2.46 3.16
CA THR A 116 15.75 3.65 3.81
C THR A 116 14.45 4.13 3.13
N ARG A 117 13.62 4.88 3.87
CA ARG A 117 12.36 5.42 3.32
C ARG A 117 12.58 6.32 2.09
N PRO A 118 13.55 7.25 2.05
CA PRO A 118 13.85 8.03 0.84
C PRO A 118 14.25 7.13 -0.33
N PHE A 119 15.13 6.15 -0.09
CA PHE A 119 15.58 5.19 -1.10
C PHE A 119 14.42 4.43 -1.73
N ASN A 120 13.55 3.85 -0.89
CA ASN A 120 12.41 3.09 -1.38
C ASN A 120 11.43 3.95 -2.18
N LEU A 121 11.25 5.22 -1.80
CA LEU A 121 10.34 6.14 -2.47
C LEU A 121 10.88 6.56 -3.84
N GLU A 122 12.15 6.92 -3.94
CA GLU A 122 12.77 7.27 -5.23
C GLU A 122 12.91 6.05 -6.14
N ARG A 123 13.24 4.88 -5.58
CA ARG A 123 13.28 3.63 -6.35
C ARG A 123 11.92 3.29 -6.94
N GLN A 124 10.86 3.44 -6.13
CA GLN A 124 9.50 3.19 -6.58
C GLN A 124 9.09 4.16 -7.70
N LYS A 125 9.44 5.45 -7.61
CA LYS A 125 9.19 6.43 -8.69
C LYS A 125 9.94 6.07 -9.96
N LEU A 126 11.22 5.69 -9.84
CA LEU A 126 12.04 5.30 -10.98
C LEU A 126 11.44 4.06 -11.66
N PHE A 127 11.03 3.04 -10.91
CA PHE A 127 10.40 1.85 -11.50
C PHE A 127 9.09 2.20 -12.21
N LEU A 128 8.29 3.08 -11.60
CA LEU A 128 7.02 3.53 -12.18
C LEU A 128 7.20 4.31 -13.49
N SER A 129 8.36 4.95 -13.73
CA SER A 129 8.59 5.68 -14.99
C SER A 129 8.60 4.75 -16.20
N VAL A 130 9.01 3.49 -16.04
CA VAL A 130 8.93 2.46 -17.08
C VAL A 130 7.55 1.81 -17.07
N GLN A 131 7.09 1.37 -15.89
CA GLN A 131 5.83 0.64 -15.74
C GLN A 131 4.62 1.44 -16.25
N SER A 132 4.58 2.75 -16.01
CA SER A 132 3.48 3.61 -16.45
C SER A 132 3.29 3.65 -17.97
N GLY A 133 4.34 3.40 -18.76
CA GLY A 133 4.25 3.28 -20.22
C GLY A 133 3.84 1.90 -20.72
N VAL A 134 4.20 0.84 -19.99
CA VAL A 134 3.95 -0.56 -20.37
C VAL A 134 2.57 -1.04 -19.93
N LEU A 135 2.23 -0.84 -18.64
CA LEU A 135 1.01 -1.38 -18.01
C LEU A 135 -0.28 -1.10 -18.79
N PRO A 136 -0.54 0.13 -19.30
CA PRO A 136 -1.76 0.44 -20.05
C PRO A 136 -1.95 -0.39 -21.31
N ARG A 137 -0.87 -0.87 -21.95
CA ARG A 137 -0.94 -1.70 -23.16
C ARG A 137 -1.57 -3.07 -22.91
N TYR A 138 -1.58 -3.49 -21.65
CA TYR A 138 -2.09 -4.78 -21.19
C TYR A 138 -3.33 -4.63 -20.30
N GLY A 139 -3.96 -3.46 -20.28
CA GLY A 139 -5.18 -3.21 -19.51
C GLY A 139 -4.97 -2.82 -18.05
N PHE A 140 -3.72 -2.58 -17.61
CA PHE A 140 -3.43 -2.13 -16.25
C PHE A 140 -3.25 -0.62 -16.17
N GLU A 141 -3.61 -0.03 -15.04
CA GLU A 141 -3.36 1.39 -14.79
C GLU A 141 -1.86 1.69 -14.72
N GLY A 142 -1.39 2.79 -15.30
CA GLY A 142 0.00 3.23 -15.21
C GLY A 142 0.39 3.81 -13.84
N SER A 143 -0.04 3.18 -12.75
CA SER A 143 0.11 3.65 -11.37
C SER A 143 0.49 2.49 -10.43
N GLN A 144 0.78 2.81 -9.17
CA GLN A 144 1.06 1.78 -8.16
C GLN A 144 -0.08 0.77 -7.98
N ARG A 145 -1.33 1.22 -8.16
CA ARG A 145 -2.50 0.34 -8.11
C ARG A 145 -2.46 -0.67 -9.26
N GLY A 146 -2.13 -0.22 -10.47
CA GLY A 146 -2.00 -1.11 -11.62
C GLY A 146 -0.80 -2.06 -11.51
N VAL A 147 0.32 -1.64 -10.93
CA VAL A 147 1.44 -2.54 -10.61
C VAL A 147 0.99 -3.66 -9.68
N PHE A 148 0.23 -3.34 -8.64
CA PHE A 148 -0.31 -4.37 -7.74
C PHE A 148 -1.23 -5.34 -8.47
N HIS A 149 -2.16 -4.86 -9.29
CA HIS A 149 -3.04 -5.73 -10.09
C HIS A 149 -2.26 -6.59 -11.10
N MET A 150 -1.24 -6.03 -11.75
CA MET A 150 -0.35 -6.75 -12.66
C MET A 150 0.34 -7.93 -11.95
N MET A 151 0.90 -7.68 -10.76
CA MET A 151 1.55 -8.73 -9.96
C MET A 151 0.57 -9.85 -9.57
N GLN A 152 -0.69 -9.51 -9.27
CA GLN A 152 -1.73 -10.52 -9.00
C GLN A 152 -2.06 -11.36 -10.24
N ALA A 153 -2.24 -10.72 -11.39
CA ALA A 153 -2.54 -11.40 -12.65
C ALA A 153 -1.40 -12.31 -13.11
N MET A 154 -0.15 -11.91 -12.88
CA MET A 154 1.04 -12.68 -13.23
C MET A 154 1.24 -13.93 -12.36
N GLY A 155 0.69 -13.97 -11.14
CA GLY A 155 0.92 -15.06 -10.19
C GLY A 155 0.47 -16.44 -10.70
N GLY A 156 -0.48 -16.49 -11.63
CA GLY A 156 -0.97 -17.73 -12.25
C GLY A 156 0.04 -18.40 -13.20
N PHE A 157 1.13 -17.72 -13.59
CA PHE A 157 2.15 -18.25 -14.50
C PHE A 157 3.42 -18.73 -13.82
N ASN A 158 3.54 -18.53 -12.50
CA ASN A 158 4.70 -19.00 -11.73
C ASN A 158 4.89 -20.52 -11.91
N GLY A 159 6.13 -20.95 -12.07
CA GLY A 159 6.47 -22.35 -12.34
C GLY A 159 6.49 -22.71 -13.82
N ASN A 160 6.11 -21.79 -14.72
CA ASN A 160 6.44 -21.92 -16.13
C ASN A 160 7.91 -21.53 -16.36
N PRO A 161 8.77 -22.41 -16.93
CA PRO A 161 10.21 -22.16 -17.03
C PRO A 161 10.58 -20.90 -17.79
N ASP A 162 9.87 -20.58 -18.88
CA ASP A 162 10.20 -19.42 -19.72
C ASP A 162 9.77 -18.12 -19.06
N PHE A 163 8.60 -18.12 -18.40
CA PHE A 163 8.12 -17.00 -17.60
C PHE A 163 9.02 -16.73 -16.39
N ASP A 164 9.41 -17.78 -15.67
CA ASP A 164 10.30 -17.68 -14.52
C ASP A 164 11.70 -17.17 -14.94
N SER A 165 12.20 -17.60 -16.10
CA SER A 165 13.48 -17.14 -16.65
C SER A 165 13.48 -15.64 -16.95
N LEU A 166 12.41 -15.13 -17.56
CA LEU A 166 12.24 -13.69 -17.80
C LEU A 166 12.09 -12.91 -16.49
N GLY A 167 11.32 -13.44 -15.53
CA GLY A 167 11.19 -12.85 -14.20
C GLY A 167 12.53 -12.78 -13.45
N PHE A 168 13.37 -13.80 -13.59
CA PHE A 168 14.72 -13.81 -13.04
C PHE A 168 15.60 -12.71 -13.63
N LEU A 169 15.63 -12.58 -14.96
CA LEU A 169 16.37 -11.52 -15.65
C LEU A 169 15.89 -10.12 -15.22
N LEU A 170 14.57 -9.93 -15.12
CA LEU A 170 13.97 -8.69 -14.63
C LEU A 170 14.46 -8.33 -13.22
N ASN A 171 14.44 -9.31 -12.31
CA ASN A 171 14.90 -9.10 -10.95
C ASN A 171 16.40 -8.83 -10.88
N GLN A 172 17.20 -9.40 -11.78
CA GLN A 172 18.63 -9.15 -11.88
C GLN A 172 18.92 -7.70 -12.32
N VAL A 173 18.29 -7.22 -13.41
CA VAL A 173 18.53 -5.84 -13.89
C VAL A 173 18.01 -4.78 -12.92
N LEU A 174 17.03 -5.13 -12.08
CA LEU A 174 16.52 -4.25 -11.03
C LEU A 174 17.35 -4.30 -9.73
N GLY A 175 18.37 -5.15 -9.65
CA GLY A 175 19.20 -5.33 -8.44
C GLY A 175 18.41 -5.90 -7.26
N LEU A 176 17.39 -6.72 -7.54
CA LEU A 176 16.56 -7.41 -6.54
C LEU A 176 17.10 -8.78 -6.16
N LEU A 177 17.95 -9.35 -7.02
CA LEU A 177 18.74 -10.52 -6.73
C LEU A 177 20.16 -10.07 -6.42
N GLU A 178 20.67 -10.46 -5.26
CA GLU A 178 22.10 -10.36 -4.98
C GLU A 178 22.80 -11.45 -5.78
N ALA A 179 23.97 -11.13 -6.37
CA ALA A 179 24.82 -12.16 -6.93
C ALA A 179 25.19 -13.12 -5.79
N PRO A 180 25.19 -14.45 -6.00
CA PRO A 180 25.79 -15.35 -5.03
C PRO A 180 27.25 -14.94 -4.83
N GLU A 181 27.67 -14.81 -3.57
CA GLU A 181 29.07 -14.59 -3.17
C GLU A 181 30.00 -15.68 -3.71
#